data_AF-A0A6L8GCD2-F1
#
_entry.id   AF-A0A6L8GCD2-F1
#
_cell.length_a   1.000
_cell.length_b   1.000
_cell.length_c   1.000
_cell.angle_alpha   90.00
_cell.angle_beta   90.00
_cell.angle_gamma   90.00
#
_symmetry.space_group_name_H-M   'P 1'
#
loop_
_entity.id
_entity.type
_entity.pdbx_description
1 polymer ?
#
loop_
_entity_poly.entity_id
_entity_poly.type
_entity_poly.pdbx_seq_one_letter_code
_entity_poly.pdbx_strand_id
1 'polypeptide(L)'
;MMNGTIHECYEAYRTLRNEMGRWLKQSMLLDPPGPNDGGEDEANYALAWFPHYLITGDAAVLKHFDMLKAALLDWVKRDCVHGYEPKAEAHHGPEPFLLFLPRYIGLVPEDAEAVHLLTDAAEHIGNWVPEIPPWYDYDQDTFIGYTIGSRDVTNDDRDRYELAEHFRFIHIALAAYRVTGEERYLTWALRYGTKRAKRLIAAPDPMPLLWTLDGEGLDEAAVNAKNLHRLVASSHHIPDDPLAGIEVLLASGAIYALGDLYLLSGEEIFKTAAKRIVEPLVTSLSDPSNDPAAAALSYYRWTFEDTCFDEAIRSELVDLPNASPELLALVFPQENRRREPGVGKRADMAYWGEWSDDGSVKPIREPSTATLTLAYQVTGDMTYAMRALRGAGTRLGMARRVLRGGREHADMGGAVCSVAAGHGRNWGQGAVTACYGPLLLGTCEVQNEVTQCLEVQHGNGNSHPPQLLSLVRPILGKQSEQTEAVFYNGGDAPLTFSWRFRNGDEASAWHRETLAARETQKRML
;
A
#
# COMPACT_ATOMS: atom_id res chain seq x y z
N MET A 1 17.48 -15.41 -25.84
CA MET A 1 16.92 -15.57 -24.48
C MET A 1 16.06 -14.37 -24.08
N MET A 2 16.54 -13.12 -24.16
CA MET A 2 15.75 -11.91 -23.81
C MET A 2 14.37 -11.80 -24.50
N ASN A 3 14.26 -12.06 -25.81
CA ASN A 3 12.98 -11.94 -26.53
C ASN A 3 11.90 -12.94 -26.05
N GLY A 4 12.29 -14.10 -25.50
CA GLY A 4 11.33 -15.08 -24.97
C GLY A 4 10.75 -14.63 -23.63
N THR A 5 11.63 -14.21 -22.71
CA THR A 5 11.25 -13.77 -21.36
C THR A 5 10.31 -12.56 -21.39
N ILE A 6 10.60 -11.55 -22.22
CA ILE A 6 9.74 -10.36 -22.29
C ILE A 6 8.37 -10.65 -22.93
N HIS A 7 8.32 -11.58 -23.88
CA HIS A 7 7.05 -12.04 -24.44
C HIS A 7 6.20 -12.77 -23.40
N GLU A 8 6.80 -13.67 -22.61
CA GLU A 8 6.11 -14.33 -21.49
C GLU A 8 5.64 -13.34 -20.43
N CYS A 9 6.44 -12.31 -20.14
CA CYS A 9 6.08 -11.22 -19.25
C CYS A 9 4.83 -10.47 -19.77
N TYR A 10 4.78 -10.19 -21.07
CA TYR A 10 3.61 -9.58 -21.71
C TYR A 10 2.36 -10.47 -21.60
N GLU A 11 2.47 -11.78 -21.82
CA GLU A 11 1.33 -12.70 -21.68
C GLU A 11 0.82 -12.76 -20.22
N ALA A 12 1.72 -12.73 -19.24
CA ALA A 12 1.38 -12.64 -17.84
C ALA A 12 0.65 -11.32 -17.51
N TYR A 13 1.19 -10.19 -17.96
CA TYR A 13 0.55 -8.88 -17.87
C TYR A 13 -0.85 -8.87 -18.50
N ARG A 14 -0.99 -9.37 -19.73
CA ARG A 14 -2.27 -9.41 -20.45
C ARG A 14 -3.30 -10.22 -19.69
N THR A 15 -2.89 -11.34 -19.10
CA THR A 15 -3.74 -12.17 -18.25
C THR A 15 -4.20 -11.41 -17.01
N LEU A 16 -3.29 -10.79 -16.27
CA LEU A 16 -3.60 -10.01 -15.09
C LEU A 16 -4.52 -8.81 -15.40
N ARG A 17 -4.21 -8.03 -16.45
CA ARG A 17 -5.05 -6.91 -16.92
C ARG A 17 -6.47 -7.35 -17.21
N ASN A 18 -6.65 -8.50 -17.85
CA ASN A 18 -7.97 -9.06 -18.14
C ASN A 18 -8.71 -9.53 -16.88
N GLU A 19 -8.00 -10.17 -15.93
CA GLU A 19 -8.62 -10.58 -14.66
C GLU A 19 -9.03 -9.38 -13.81
N MET A 20 -8.28 -8.28 -13.80
CA MET A 20 -8.68 -7.03 -13.13
C MET A 20 -10.00 -6.47 -13.69
N GLY A 21 -10.14 -6.41 -15.01
CA GLY A 21 -11.38 -5.97 -15.65
C GLY A 21 -12.56 -6.93 -15.45
N ARG A 22 -12.29 -8.24 -15.34
CA ARG A 22 -13.32 -9.24 -14.97
C ARG A 22 -13.77 -9.08 -13.53
N TRP A 23 -12.83 -8.86 -12.62
CA TRP A 23 -13.13 -8.62 -11.21
C TRP A 23 -13.99 -7.36 -11.04
N LEU A 24 -13.63 -6.23 -11.67
CA LEU A 24 -14.45 -5.01 -11.63
C LEU A 24 -15.89 -5.28 -12.05
N LYS A 25 -16.09 -5.92 -13.21
CA LYS A 25 -17.43 -6.26 -13.72
C LYS A 25 -18.19 -7.18 -12.77
N GLN A 26 -17.51 -8.15 -12.17
CA GLN A 26 -18.10 -9.06 -11.20
C GLN A 26 -18.52 -8.32 -9.92
N SER A 27 -17.66 -7.46 -9.38
CA SER A 27 -17.92 -6.69 -8.18
C SER A 27 -19.10 -5.74 -8.34
N MET A 28 -19.17 -5.01 -9.46
CA MET A 28 -20.30 -4.13 -9.76
C MET A 28 -21.65 -4.86 -9.84
N LEU A 29 -21.66 -6.18 -10.03
CA LEU A 29 -22.87 -7.00 -10.12
C LEU A 29 -23.19 -7.76 -8.83
N LEU A 30 -22.17 -8.17 -8.08
CA LEU A 30 -22.32 -9.18 -7.02
C LEU A 30 -21.95 -8.70 -5.62
N ASP A 31 -21.24 -7.58 -5.48
CA ASP A 31 -20.82 -7.08 -4.17
C ASP A 31 -21.81 -6.01 -3.68
N PRO A 32 -22.80 -6.39 -2.83
CA PRO A 32 -23.74 -5.42 -2.28
C PRO A 32 -23.01 -4.42 -1.38
N PRO A 33 -23.63 -3.27 -1.07
CA PRO A 33 -23.16 -2.40 0.00
C PRO A 33 -22.92 -3.17 1.30
N GLY A 34 -21.91 -2.75 2.05
CA GLY A 34 -21.60 -3.28 3.36
C GLY A 34 -22.66 -2.91 4.41
N PRO A 35 -22.51 -3.37 5.65
CA PRO A 35 -23.43 -3.03 6.74
C PRO A 35 -23.48 -1.52 7.03
N ASN A 36 -22.42 -0.79 6.70
CA ASN A 36 -22.28 0.64 6.92
C ASN A 36 -22.72 1.48 5.70
N ASP A 37 -23.10 0.84 4.58
CA ASP A 37 -23.61 1.49 3.37
C ASP A 37 -22.71 2.66 2.90
N GLY A 38 -21.40 2.40 2.82
CA GLY A 38 -20.37 3.37 2.41
C GLY A 38 -19.39 3.81 3.50
N GLY A 39 -19.66 3.53 4.78
CA GLY A 39 -18.79 3.86 5.90
C GLY A 39 -17.66 2.86 6.19
N GLU A 40 -16.88 3.14 7.24
CA GLU A 40 -15.71 2.34 7.66
C GLU A 40 -14.71 2.09 6.51
N ASP A 41 -14.28 0.85 6.29
CA ASP A 41 -13.30 0.45 5.29
C ASP A 41 -13.92 0.06 3.93
N GLU A 42 -15.23 0.22 3.74
CA GLU A 42 -15.97 -0.38 2.62
C GLU A 42 -15.36 -0.04 1.24
N ALA A 43 -14.93 1.20 1.04
CA ALA A 43 -14.35 1.64 -0.24
C ALA A 43 -12.90 1.14 -0.44
N ASN A 44 -12.21 0.67 0.61
CA ASN A 44 -10.81 0.24 0.53
C ASN A 44 -10.63 -1.08 -0.23
N TYR A 45 -11.70 -1.87 -0.42
CA TYR A 45 -11.64 -3.06 -1.26
C TYR A 45 -11.26 -2.74 -2.72
N ALA A 46 -11.47 -1.48 -3.12
CA ALA A 46 -11.27 -0.95 -4.46
C ALA A 46 -9.82 -0.49 -4.75
N LEU A 47 -8.91 -0.57 -3.77
CA LEU A 47 -7.55 0.00 -3.87
C LEU A 47 -6.76 -0.50 -5.08
N ALA A 48 -6.94 -1.77 -5.47
CA ALA A 48 -6.25 -2.35 -6.62
C ALA A 48 -6.70 -1.76 -7.97
N TRP A 49 -7.84 -1.08 -8.04
CA TRP A 49 -8.33 -0.46 -9.27
C TRP A 49 -7.71 0.92 -9.55
N PHE A 50 -7.04 1.57 -8.59
CA PHE A 50 -6.31 2.82 -8.86
C PHE A 50 -5.20 2.63 -9.91
N PRO A 51 -4.22 1.72 -9.71
CA PRO A 51 -3.23 1.46 -10.74
C PRO A 51 -3.88 0.89 -12.02
N HIS A 52 -4.96 0.12 -11.90
CA HIS A 52 -5.67 -0.37 -13.09
C HIS A 52 -6.28 0.77 -13.92
N TYR A 53 -6.84 1.79 -13.28
CA TYR A 53 -7.34 2.98 -13.98
C TYR A 53 -6.20 3.74 -14.65
N LEU A 54 -5.09 3.99 -13.96
CA LEU A 54 -3.92 4.66 -14.52
C LEU A 54 -3.37 3.92 -15.76
N ILE A 55 -3.40 2.59 -15.74
CA ILE A 55 -2.97 1.75 -16.87
C ILE A 55 -4.01 1.76 -18.01
N THR A 56 -5.29 1.65 -17.71
CA THR A 56 -6.30 1.34 -18.74
C THR A 56 -7.07 2.55 -19.25
N GLY A 57 -7.19 3.60 -18.45
CA GLY A 57 -8.15 4.68 -18.67
C GLY A 57 -9.61 4.21 -18.70
N ASP A 58 -9.93 3.04 -18.12
CA ASP A 58 -11.29 2.48 -18.17
C ASP A 58 -12.26 3.35 -17.36
N ALA A 59 -13.14 4.06 -18.05
CA ALA A 59 -14.14 4.93 -17.46
C ALA A 59 -15.12 4.18 -16.53
N ALA A 60 -15.26 2.86 -16.67
CA ALA A 60 -16.06 2.07 -15.73
C ALA A 60 -15.46 2.07 -14.31
N VAL A 61 -14.13 2.18 -14.19
CA VAL A 61 -13.46 2.28 -12.88
C VAL A 61 -13.82 3.60 -12.20
N LEU A 62 -13.68 4.74 -12.90
CA LEU A 62 -14.05 6.04 -12.33
C LEU A 62 -15.53 6.11 -11.97
N LYS A 63 -16.40 5.56 -12.81
CA LYS A 63 -17.83 5.47 -12.50
C LYS A 63 -18.08 4.69 -11.21
N HIS A 64 -17.36 3.59 -11.01
CA HIS A 64 -17.48 2.79 -9.79
C HIS A 64 -16.92 3.53 -8.56
N PHE A 65 -15.80 4.23 -8.71
CA PHE A 65 -15.27 5.08 -7.64
C PHE A 65 -16.22 6.20 -7.24
N ASP A 66 -16.86 6.87 -8.20
CA ASP A 66 -17.87 7.90 -7.90
C ASP A 66 -19.05 7.33 -7.11
N MET A 67 -19.49 6.10 -7.42
CA MET A 67 -20.51 5.40 -6.64
C MET A 67 -20.07 5.12 -5.19
N LEU A 68 -18.82 4.68 -4.98
CA LEU A 68 -18.29 4.43 -3.63
C LEU A 68 -18.14 5.73 -2.83
N LYS A 69 -17.64 6.80 -3.47
CA LYS A 69 -17.54 8.13 -2.87
C LYS A 69 -18.92 8.69 -2.50
N ALA A 70 -19.92 8.50 -3.35
CA ALA A 70 -21.30 8.90 -3.04
C ALA A 70 -21.87 8.16 -1.82
N ALA A 71 -21.60 6.85 -1.70
CA ALA A 71 -22.01 6.07 -0.53
C ALA A 71 -21.32 6.57 0.75
N LEU A 72 -20.00 6.84 0.70
CA LEU A 72 -19.26 7.43 1.82
C LEU A 72 -19.85 8.79 2.23
N LEU A 73 -20.16 9.65 1.26
CA LEU A 73 -20.77 10.96 1.51
C LEU A 73 -22.12 10.82 2.24
N ASP A 74 -22.95 9.86 1.83
CA ASP A 74 -24.25 9.61 2.45
C ASP A 74 -24.11 9.04 3.87
N TRP A 75 -23.14 8.15 4.11
CA TRP A 75 -22.81 7.66 5.45
C TRP A 75 -22.32 8.80 6.36
N VAL A 76 -21.38 9.64 5.91
CA VAL A 76 -20.88 10.78 6.70
C VAL A 76 -22.02 11.73 7.08
N LYS A 77 -22.94 12.03 6.16
CA LYS A 77 -24.11 12.87 6.45
C LYS A 77 -25.06 12.27 7.49
N ARG A 78 -25.18 10.94 7.51
CA ARG A 78 -26.14 10.22 8.34
C ARG A 78 -25.60 9.92 9.73
N ASP A 79 -24.34 9.47 9.80
CA ASP A 79 -23.78 8.82 10.98
C ASP A 79 -22.64 9.62 11.64
N CYS A 80 -22.00 10.54 10.92
CA CYS A 80 -20.89 11.34 11.45
C CYS A 80 -21.35 12.70 12.01
N VAL A 81 -20.48 13.30 12.82
CA VAL A 81 -20.63 14.66 13.35
C VAL A 81 -19.39 15.43 12.96
N HIS A 82 -19.58 16.49 12.17
CA HIS A 82 -18.48 17.30 11.64
C HIS A 82 -17.48 16.44 10.85
N GLY A 83 -17.97 15.59 9.94
CA GLY A 83 -17.11 14.80 9.06
C GLY A 83 -16.50 13.54 9.68
N TYR A 84 -16.69 13.28 10.99
CA TYR A 84 -16.09 12.13 11.66
C TYR A 84 -17.03 11.41 12.63
N GLU A 85 -16.78 10.12 12.85
CA GLU A 85 -17.63 9.26 13.68
C GLU A 85 -17.71 9.74 15.12
N PRO A 86 -18.90 9.73 15.75
CA PRO A 86 -19.06 10.10 17.16
C PRO A 86 -18.21 9.28 18.12
N LYS A 87 -17.99 8.00 17.80
CA LYS A 87 -17.23 7.03 18.58
C LYS A 87 -16.35 6.23 17.64
N ALA A 88 -15.04 6.44 17.73
CA ALA A 88 -14.08 5.73 16.91
C ALA A 88 -12.79 5.51 17.70
N GLU A 89 -11.98 4.58 17.22
CA GLU A 89 -10.60 4.41 17.67
C GLU A 89 -9.62 4.68 16.53
N ALA A 90 -8.35 4.84 16.88
CA ALA A 90 -7.31 5.32 15.97
C ALA A 90 -7.03 4.45 14.73
N HIS A 91 -7.51 3.21 14.70
CA HIS A 91 -7.37 2.28 13.58
C HIS A 91 -8.47 2.49 12.54
N HIS A 92 -9.73 2.14 12.85
CA HIS A 92 -10.83 2.05 11.88
C HIS A 92 -11.42 3.42 11.54
N GLY A 93 -11.53 4.33 12.52
CA GLY A 93 -12.12 5.66 12.27
C GLY A 93 -11.43 6.45 11.14
N PRO A 94 -10.09 6.40 11.02
CA PRO A 94 -9.37 7.03 9.92
C PRO A 94 -9.52 6.37 8.53
N GLU A 95 -9.90 5.10 8.45
CA GLU A 95 -9.82 4.29 7.21
C GLU A 95 -10.54 4.87 5.99
N PRO A 96 -11.76 5.44 6.10
CA PRO A 96 -12.42 6.05 4.94
C PRO A 96 -11.63 7.24 4.37
N PHE A 97 -10.88 7.94 5.22
CA PHE A 97 -10.28 9.25 4.92
C PHE A 97 -8.82 9.19 4.51
N LEU A 98 -8.15 8.04 4.68
CA LEU A 98 -6.71 7.93 4.42
C LEU A 98 -6.38 6.99 3.24
N LEU A 99 -7.23 6.00 2.97
CA LEU A 99 -6.97 5.00 1.94
C LEU A 99 -7.68 5.36 0.62
N PHE A 100 -8.97 5.07 0.51
CA PHE A 100 -9.72 5.30 -0.73
C PHE A 100 -9.85 6.79 -1.10
N LEU A 101 -10.34 7.63 -0.19
CA LEU A 101 -10.76 9.00 -0.51
C LEU A 101 -9.62 9.89 -1.04
N PRO A 102 -8.42 9.95 -0.43
CA PRO A 102 -7.32 10.76 -0.98
C PRO A 102 -6.85 10.31 -2.35
N ARG A 103 -6.88 9.00 -2.62
CA ARG A 103 -6.52 8.43 -3.93
C ARG A 103 -7.55 8.80 -4.99
N TYR A 104 -8.84 8.79 -4.63
CA TYR A 104 -9.93 9.28 -5.50
C TYR A 104 -9.74 10.76 -5.85
N ILE A 105 -9.47 11.60 -4.85
CA ILE A 105 -9.22 13.04 -5.07
C ILE A 105 -8.00 13.25 -5.98
N GLY A 106 -6.97 12.40 -5.92
CA GLY A 106 -5.84 12.46 -6.87
C GLY A 106 -6.26 12.22 -8.33
N LEU A 107 -7.30 11.44 -8.59
CA LEU A 107 -7.83 11.20 -9.93
C LEU A 107 -8.86 12.25 -10.38
N VAL A 108 -9.59 12.84 -9.42
CA VAL A 108 -10.67 13.81 -9.66
C VAL A 108 -10.51 15.01 -8.71
N PRO A 109 -9.43 15.82 -8.88
CA PRO A 109 -9.09 16.90 -7.94
C PRO A 109 -10.13 18.02 -7.90
N GLU A 110 -10.96 18.15 -8.93
CA GLU A 110 -12.05 19.11 -9.01
C GLU A 110 -13.31 18.71 -8.23
N ASP A 111 -13.40 17.50 -7.68
CA ASP A 111 -14.53 17.07 -6.86
C ASP A 111 -14.48 17.74 -5.48
N ALA A 112 -15.13 18.90 -5.39
CA ALA A 112 -15.20 19.70 -4.17
C ALA A 112 -15.91 18.98 -3.01
N GLU A 113 -16.83 18.04 -3.27
CA GLU A 113 -17.50 17.29 -2.20
C GLU A 113 -16.53 16.28 -1.58
N ALA A 114 -15.75 15.59 -2.41
CA ALA A 114 -14.71 14.67 -1.94
C ALA A 114 -13.61 15.40 -1.16
N VAL A 115 -13.16 16.56 -1.65
CA VAL A 115 -12.21 17.43 -0.94
C VAL A 115 -12.79 17.86 0.41
N HIS A 116 -14.05 18.29 0.44
CA HIS A 116 -14.71 18.70 1.69
C HIS A 116 -14.75 17.56 2.72
N LEU A 117 -15.15 16.35 2.32
CA LEU A 117 -15.16 15.16 3.20
C LEU A 117 -13.80 14.93 3.86
N LEU A 118 -12.71 15.01 3.09
CA LEU A 118 -11.36 14.82 3.60
C LEU A 118 -10.98 15.94 4.59
N THR A 119 -11.22 17.20 4.22
CA THR A 119 -10.83 18.34 5.05
C THR A 119 -11.61 18.41 6.35
N ASP A 120 -12.90 18.06 6.33
CA ASP A 120 -13.79 18.07 7.49
C ASP A 120 -13.33 17.05 8.55
N ALA A 121 -12.97 15.83 8.11
CA ALA A 121 -12.35 14.82 8.97
C ALA A 121 -10.96 15.25 9.48
N ALA A 122 -10.18 15.95 8.65
CA ALA A 122 -8.84 16.40 9.02
C ALA A 122 -8.83 17.49 10.10
N GLU A 123 -9.94 18.22 10.30
CA GLU A 123 -9.99 19.34 11.24
C GLU A 123 -9.80 18.92 12.71
N HIS A 124 -10.21 17.69 13.03
CA HIS A 124 -10.14 17.13 14.38
C HIS A 124 -8.71 16.84 14.84
N ILE A 125 -7.80 16.58 13.90
CA ILE A 125 -6.41 16.19 14.17
C ILE A 125 -5.67 17.26 14.96
N GLY A 126 -5.92 18.53 14.63
CA GLY A 126 -5.33 19.69 15.32
C GLY A 126 -6.25 20.33 16.35
N ASN A 127 -7.34 19.67 16.76
CA ASN A 127 -8.38 20.25 17.62
C ASN A 127 -8.94 21.59 17.09
N TRP A 128 -9.08 21.74 15.76
CA TRP A 128 -9.47 23.03 15.16
C TRP A 128 -10.98 23.28 15.15
N VAL A 129 -11.77 22.30 15.61
CA VAL A 129 -13.22 22.41 15.77
C VAL A 129 -13.54 22.60 17.26
N PRO A 130 -13.89 23.83 17.72
CA PRO A 130 -14.04 24.13 19.15
C PRO A 130 -15.10 23.29 19.88
N GLU A 131 -16.12 22.82 19.15
CA GLU A 131 -17.23 22.01 19.68
C GLU A 131 -16.85 20.56 19.92
N ILE A 132 -15.72 20.10 19.38
CA ILE A 132 -15.27 18.70 19.44
C ILE A 132 -14.24 18.54 20.56
N PRO A 133 -14.34 17.50 21.41
CA PRO A 133 -13.33 17.25 22.44
C PRO A 133 -11.94 17.07 21.83
N PRO A 134 -10.88 17.60 22.46
CA PRO A 134 -9.54 17.55 21.90
C PRO A 134 -9.00 16.12 21.80
N TRP A 135 -8.36 15.79 20.69
CA TRP A 135 -7.66 14.52 20.45
C TRP A 135 -6.15 14.62 20.72
N TYR A 136 -5.60 15.83 20.61
CA TYR A 136 -4.17 16.08 20.65
C TYR A 136 -3.77 16.99 21.82
N ASP A 137 -2.74 16.61 22.57
CA ASP A 137 -2.09 17.42 23.60
C ASP A 137 -0.90 18.16 22.96
N TYR A 138 -1.04 19.49 22.80
CA TYR A 138 -0.02 20.37 22.23
C TYR A 138 1.15 20.69 23.17
N ASP A 139 1.02 20.46 24.47
CA ASP A 139 2.12 20.66 25.41
C ASP A 139 3.06 19.45 25.37
N GLN A 140 2.48 18.26 25.29
CA GLN A 140 3.25 17.03 25.20
C GLN A 140 3.63 16.69 23.77
N ASP A 141 2.86 17.09 22.76
CA ASP A 141 2.91 16.62 21.36
C ASP A 141 2.49 15.14 21.20
N THR A 142 1.40 14.71 21.85
CA THR A 142 0.86 13.34 21.74
C THR A 142 -0.62 13.35 21.47
N PHE A 143 -1.14 12.29 20.86
CA PHE A 143 -2.56 11.99 21.01
C PHE A 143 -2.86 11.62 22.46
N ILE A 144 -4.07 11.93 22.92
CA ILE A 144 -4.44 11.70 24.31
C ILE A 144 -4.77 10.22 24.62
N GLY A 145 -4.93 9.40 23.57
CA GLY A 145 -4.99 7.94 23.66
C GLY A 145 -5.68 7.32 22.44
N TYR A 146 -6.16 6.08 22.58
CA TYR A 146 -6.64 5.26 21.47
C TYR A 146 -8.07 5.56 20.99
N THR A 147 -8.97 6.00 21.88
CA THR A 147 -10.37 6.29 21.55
C THR A 147 -10.55 7.77 21.28
N ILE A 148 -10.81 8.12 20.02
CA ILE A 148 -10.80 9.50 19.49
C ILE A 148 -11.93 9.72 18.48
N GLY A 149 -13.17 9.77 18.98
CA GLY A 149 -14.34 10.15 18.18
C GLY A 149 -14.67 11.64 18.28
N SER A 150 -15.63 12.09 17.47
CA SER A 150 -16.13 13.47 17.49
C SER A 150 -16.99 13.79 18.73
N ARG A 151 -17.41 12.78 19.50
CA ARG A 151 -18.13 12.96 20.78
C ARG A 151 -17.51 12.20 21.95
N ASP A 152 -16.95 11.03 21.69
CA ASP A 152 -16.40 10.14 22.70
C ASP A 152 -14.88 10.07 22.58
N VAL A 153 -14.22 10.72 23.53
CA VAL A 153 -12.76 10.71 23.65
C VAL A 153 -12.43 10.20 25.06
N THR A 154 -12.44 8.88 25.20
CA THR A 154 -12.23 8.20 26.48
C THR A 154 -10.81 7.65 26.55
N ASN A 155 -10.00 8.21 27.46
CA ASN A 155 -8.61 7.79 27.63
C ASN A 155 -8.32 7.59 29.12
N ASP A 156 -8.76 6.44 29.66
CA ASP A 156 -8.37 5.99 30.99
C ASP A 156 -6.94 5.40 30.98
N ASP A 157 -6.46 4.95 32.14
CA ASP A 157 -5.10 4.38 32.26
C ASP A 157 -4.83 3.16 31.34
N ARG A 158 -5.88 2.56 30.76
CA ARG A 158 -5.77 1.43 29.83
C ARG A 158 -5.65 1.87 28.37
N ASP A 159 -6.03 3.10 28.04
CA ASP A 159 -6.09 3.62 26.66
C ASP A 159 -5.16 4.82 26.41
N ARG A 160 -4.54 5.39 27.45
CA ARG A 160 -3.56 6.49 27.38
C ARG A 160 -2.19 6.06 26.88
N TYR A 161 -2.13 5.66 25.62
CA TYR A 161 -0.92 5.24 24.94
C TYR A 161 -0.81 5.82 23.54
N GLU A 162 0.41 5.80 23.04
CA GLU A 162 0.77 6.22 21.70
C GLU A 162 1.04 5.00 20.84
N LEU A 163 0.19 4.77 19.85
CA LEU A 163 0.24 3.57 19.03
C LEU A 163 0.83 3.84 17.64
N ALA A 164 1.12 2.78 16.90
CA ALA A 164 1.54 2.90 15.51
C ALA A 164 0.43 3.52 14.65
N GLU A 165 -0.82 3.20 14.97
CA GLU A 165 -2.03 3.66 14.31
C GLU A 165 -2.13 5.19 14.27
N HIS A 166 -1.52 5.91 15.20
CA HIS A 166 -1.51 7.37 15.16
C HIS A 166 -0.74 7.97 13.97
N PHE A 167 0.08 7.18 13.26
CA PHE A 167 0.65 7.61 11.97
C PHE A 167 -0.45 7.86 10.91
N ARG A 168 -1.62 7.22 11.03
CA ARG A 168 -2.79 7.42 10.15
C ARG A 168 -3.28 8.88 10.13
N PHE A 169 -3.04 9.65 11.18
CA PHE A 169 -3.40 11.08 11.20
C PHE A 169 -2.40 11.96 10.46
N ILE A 170 -1.12 11.58 10.40
CA ILE A 170 -0.15 12.27 9.53
C ILE A 170 -0.58 12.12 8.08
N HIS A 171 -1.02 10.93 7.69
CA HIS A 171 -1.57 10.63 6.37
C HIS A 171 -2.75 11.54 5.98
N ILE A 172 -3.74 11.67 6.86
CA ILE A 172 -4.90 12.53 6.62
C ILE A 172 -4.50 14.00 6.56
N ALA A 173 -3.65 14.48 7.48
CA ALA A 173 -3.18 15.86 7.48
C ALA A 173 -2.40 16.19 6.20
N LEU A 174 -1.50 15.33 5.75
CA LEU A 174 -0.72 15.56 4.53
C LEU A 174 -1.57 15.46 3.26
N ALA A 175 -2.61 14.62 3.25
CA ALA A 175 -3.60 14.59 2.18
C ALA A 175 -4.42 15.89 2.14
N ALA A 176 -4.85 16.40 3.29
CA ALA A 176 -5.54 17.69 3.39
C ALA A 176 -4.65 18.86 2.96
N TYR A 177 -3.38 18.86 3.34
CA TYR A 177 -2.39 19.84 2.86
C TYR A 177 -2.26 19.80 1.33
N ARG A 178 -2.13 18.62 0.72
CA ARG A 178 -2.01 18.46 -0.74
C ARG A 178 -3.17 19.11 -1.50
N VAL A 179 -4.40 18.98 -0.99
CA VAL A 179 -5.61 19.43 -1.71
C VAL A 179 -6.01 20.87 -1.38
N THR A 180 -5.57 21.43 -0.25
CA THR A 180 -5.93 22.79 0.19
C THR A 180 -4.79 23.80 0.11
N GLY A 181 -3.54 23.34 0.26
CA GLY A 181 -2.37 24.21 0.48
C GLY A 181 -2.35 24.87 1.87
N GLU A 182 -3.22 24.49 2.80
CA GLU A 182 -3.27 25.12 4.12
C GLU A 182 -2.12 24.66 5.03
N GLU A 183 -1.22 25.58 5.35
CA GLU A 183 0.00 25.35 6.15
C GLU A 183 -0.25 24.75 7.54
N ARG A 184 -1.46 24.90 8.11
CA ARG A 184 -1.79 24.33 9.43
C ARG A 184 -1.62 22.80 9.45
N TYR A 185 -1.97 22.14 8.35
CA TYR A 185 -1.87 20.69 8.23
C TYR A 185 -0.41 20.24 8.15
N LEU A 186 0.39 20.88 7.30
CA LEU A 186 1.82 20.59 7.18
C LEU A 186 2.58 20.87 8.48
N THR A 187 2.30 22.02 9.11
CA THR A 187 2.90 22.42 10.38
C THR A 187 2.63 21.39 11.48
N TRP A 188 1.38 20.93 11.60
CA TRP A 188 1.02 19.89 12.55
C TRP A 188 1.72 18.55 12.23
N ALA A 189 1.69 18.13 10.96
CA ALA A 189 2.28 16.88 10.52
C ALA A 189 3.80 16.83 10.78
N LEU A 190 4.53 17.91 10.49
CA LEU A 190 5.97 18.02 10.77
C LEU A 190 6.27 18.03 12.28
N ARG A 191 5.46 18.73 13.08
CA ARG A 191 5.60 18.79 14.53
C ARG A 191 5.46 17.41 15.16
N TYR A 192 4.33 16.74 14.91
CA TYR A 192 4.06 15.43 15.46
C TYR A 192 4.97 14.36 14.84
N GLY A 193 5.17 14.39 13.53
CA GLY A 193 6.05 13.48 12.80
C GLY A 193 7.48 13.54 13.30
N THR A 194 8.05 14.73 13.53
CA THR A 194 9.40 14.89 14.10
C THR A 194 9.51 14.22 15.46
N LYS A 195 8.48 14.36 16.32
CA LYS A 195 8.47 13.71 17.63
C LYS A 195 8.41 12.19 17.49
N ARG A 196 7.57 11.65 16.61
CA ARG A 196 7.49 10.21 16.34
C ARG A 196 8.81 9.68 15.78
N ALA A 197 9.45 10.39 14.84
CA ALA A 197 10.75 10.02 14.30
C ALA A 197 11.84 9.93 15.39
N LYS A 198 11.91 10.91 16.30
CA LYS A 198 12.83 10.87 17.46
C LYS A 198 12.61 9.63 18.33
N ARG A 199 11.35 9.26 18.59
CA ARG A 199 11.01 8.05 19.37
C ARG A 199 11.45 6.78 18.67
N LEU A 200 11.21 6.64 17.37
CA LEU A 200 11.62 5.48 16.58
C LEU A 200 13.14 5.31 16.54
N ILE A 201 13.87 6.42 16.43
CA ILE A 201 15.35 6.41 16.42
C ILE A 201 15.90 5.99 17.81
N ALA A 202 15.29 6.48 18.88
CA ALA A 202 15.71 6.17 20.25
C ALA A 202 15.20 4.80 20.76
N ALA A 203 14.31 4.14 20.03
CA ALA A 203 13.68 2.90 20.46
C ALA A 203 14.70 1.74 20.53
N PRO A 204 14.59 0.87 21.55
CA PRO A 204 15.42 -0.33 21.65
C PRO A 204 15.09 -1.34 20.54
N ASP A 205 15.95 -2.35 20.40
CA ASP A 205 15.67 -3.54 19.59
C ASP A 205 15.22 -4.71 20.51
N PRO A 206 14.19 -5.49 20.13
CA PRO A 206 13.32 -5.29 18.96
C PRO A 206 12.42 -4.05 19.12
N MET A 207 11.90 -3.55 17.99
CA MET A 207 11.02 -2.38 17.96
C MET A 207 9.82 -2.56 18.93
N PRO A 208 9.52 -1.58 19.80
CA PRO A 208 8.39 -1.64 20.71
C PRO A 208 7.03 -1.82 20.01
N LEU A 209 6.08 -2.43 20.72
CA LEU A 209 4.71 -2.63 20.23
C LEU A 209 3.84 -1.36 20.35
N LEU A 210 4.09 -0.56 21.39
CA LEU A 210 3.46 0.74 21.62
C LEU A 210 4.33 1.61 22.54
N TRP A 211 3.90 2.85 22.78
CA TRP A 211 4.62 3.81 23.64
C TRP A 211 3.70 4.39 24.72
N THR A 212 4.25 4.70 25.88
CA THR A 212 3.60 5.59 26.84
C THR A 212 3.52 7.02 26.27
N LEU A 213 2.67 7.87 26.84
CA LEU A 213 2.58 9.27 26.41
C LEU A 213 3.89 10.04 26.62
N ASP A 214 4.68 9.65 27.63
CA ASP A 214 6.03 10.19 27.88
C ASP A 214 7.07 9.69 26.85
N GLY A 215 6.76 8.65 26.09
CA GLY A 215 7.60 8.12 25.01
C GLY A 215 8.45 6.91 25.38
N GLU A 216 8.18 6.26 26.50
CA GLU A 216 8.78 4.96 26.83
C GLU A 216 8.17 3.87 25.93
N GLY A 217 9.01 3.15 25.18
CA GLY A 217 8.58 2.03 24.35
C GLY A 217 8.30 0.79 25.19
N LEU A 218 7.17 0.14 24.97
CA LEU A 218 6.75 -1.07 25.68
C LEU A 218 6.95 -2.31 24.79
N ASP A 219 7.67 -3.28 25.34
CA ASP A 219 7.85 -4.61 24.75
C ASP A 219 6.67 -5.56 25.08
N GLU A 220 6.75 -6.79 24.59
CA GLU A 220 5.72 -7.80 24.83
C GLU A 220 5.53 -8.11 26.33
N ALA A 221 6.61 -8.15 27.11
CA ALA A 221 6.54 -8.42 28.54
C ALA A 221 5.78 -7.30 29.29
N ALA A 222 6.04 -6.04 28.95
CA ALA A 222 5.35 -4.89 29.49
C ALA A 222 3.87 -4.84 29.07
N VAL A 223 3.56 -5.17 27.81
CA VAL A 223 2.18 -5.31 27.31
C VAL A 223 1.41 -6.37 28.10
N ASN A 224 2.02 -7.54 28.32
CA ASN A 224 1.41 -8.63 29.10
C ASN A 224 1.18 -8.22 30.55
N ALA A 225 2.18 -7.61 31.20
CA ALA A 225 2.08 -7.18 32.60
C ALA A 225 0.99 -6.12 32.83
N LYS A 226 0.75 -5.26 31.84
CA LYS A 226 -0.26 -4.19 31.89
C LYS A 226 -1.60 -4.58 31.26
N ASN A 227 -1.73 -5.80 30.72
CA ASN A 227 -2.94 -6.29 30.02
C ASN A 227 -3.38 -5.39 28.85
N LEU A 228 -2.42 -4.94 28.02
CA LEU A 228 -2.65 -4.02 26.90
C LEU A 228 -2.89 -4.72 25.54
N HIS A 229 -3.26 -6.01 25.58
CA HIS A 229 -3.40 -6.86 24.40
C HIS A 229 -4.34 -6.31 23.32
N ARG A 230 -5.37 -5.56 23.72
CA ARG A 230 -6.33 -4.92 22.81
C ARG A 230 -5.66 -3.88 21.92
N LEU A 231 -4.81 -3.03 22.51
CA LEU A 231 -4.19 -1.90 21.82
C LEU A 231 -3.21 -2.34 20.74
N VAL A 232 -2.53 -3.47 20.94
CA VAL A 232 -1.55 -3.99 19.98
C VAL A 232 -2.14 -5.03 19.04
N ALA A 233 -3.44 -5.30 19.13
CA ALA A 233 -4.12 -6.40 18.45
C ALA A 233 -3.38 -7.75 18.61
N SER A 234 -3.08 -8.17 19.86
CA SER A 234 -2.28 -9.39 20.16
C SER A 234 -2.76 -10.67 19.47
N SER A 235 -4.03 -10.77 19.07
CA SER A 235 -4.56 -11.90 18.29
C SER A 235 -3.88 -12.09 16.92
N HIS A 236 -3.20 -11.06 16.44
CA HIS A 236 -2.45 -11.06 15.20
C HIS A 236 -0.94 -11.15 15.40
N HIS A 237 -0.45 -11.40 16.61
CA HIS A 237 0.98 -11.54 16.91
C HIS A 237 1.32 -12.98 17.30
N ILE A 238 2.57 -13.37 17.07
CA ILE A 238 3.15 -14.58 17.64
C ILE A 238 4.07 -14.17 18.77
N PRO A 239 4.02 -14.84 19.94
CA PRO A 239 4.95 -14.58 21.02
C PRO A 239 6.41 -14.65 20.56
N ASP A 240 7.23 -13.74 21.05
CA ASP A 240 8.66 -13.63 20.74
C ASP A 240 8.97 -13.30 19.26
N ASP A 241 8.01 -12.84 18.45
CA ASP A 241 8.27 -12.39 17.08
C ASP A 241 9.00 -11.02 17.09
N PRO A 242 10.28 -10.95 16.68
CA PRO A 242 11.06 -9.71 16.74
C PRO A 242 10.54 -8.64 15.75
N LEU A 243 9.69 -9.00 14.80
CA LEU A 243 9.11 -8.08 13.82
C LEU A 243 7.72 -7.57 14.20
N ALA A 244 7.16 -7.97 15.34
CA ALA A 244 5.78 -7.60 15.73
C ALA A 244 5.58 -6.07 15.84
N GLY A 245 6.53 -5.35 16.43
CA GLY A 245 6.50 -3.88 16.51
C GLY A 245 6.68 -3.18 15.16
N ILE A 246 7.43 -3.82 14.24
CA ILE A 246 7.59 -3.32 12.86
C ILE A 246 6.31 -3.56 12.06
N GLU A 247 5.66 -4.71 12.22
CA GLU A 247 4.41 -5.03 11.53
C GLU A 247 3.32 -3.99 11.79
N VAL A 248 3.12 -3.55 13.05
CA VAL A 248 2.10 -2.54 13.38
C VAL A 248 2.42 -1.17 12.75
N LEU A 249 3.71 -0.82 12.63
CA LEU A 249 4.16 0.39 11.94
C LEU A 249 3.91 0.29 10.42
N LEU A 250 4.17 -0.87 9.80
CA LEU A 250 3.87 -1.11 8.40
C LEU A 250 2.35 -1.06 8.14
N ALA A 251 1.55 -1.70 8.98
CA ALA A 251 0.09 -1.71 8.93
C ALA A 251 -0.55 -0.32 9.14
N SER A 252 0.22 0.63 9.67
CA SER A 252 -0.18 2.02 9.89
C SER A 252 0.46 3.00 8.91
N GLY A 253 1.16 2.48 7.89
CA GLY A 253 1.75 3.28 6.83
C GLY A 253 2.90 4.17 7.28
N ALA A 254 3.58 3.83 8.38
CA ALA A 254 4.60 4.70 8.97
C ALA A 254 5.73 5.04 7.99
N ILE A 255 6.14 4.10 7.13
CA ILE A 255 7.17 4.32 6.11
C ILE A 255 6.77 5.39 5.10
N TYR A 256 5.53 5.36 4.64
CA TYR A 256 4.99 6.33 3.69
C TYR A 256 4.83 7.71 4.32
N ALA A 257 4.33 7.78 5.57
CA ALA A 257 4.26 9.04 6.30
C ALA A 257 5.65 9.68 6.52
N LEU A 258 6.66 8.89 6.89
CA LEU A 258 8.04 9.38 7.02
C LEU A 258 8.62 9.83 5.67
N GLY A 259 8.30 9.12 4.59
CA GLY A 259 8.68 9.50 3.23
C GLY A 259 8.08 10.83 2.80
N ASP A 260 6.77 11.03 3.00
CA ASP A 260 6.11 12.28 2.66
C ASP A 260 6.67 13.46 3.49
N LEU A 261 6.89 13.26 4.79
CA LEU A 261 7.51 14.27 5.65
C LEU A 261 8.93 14.61 5.19
N TYR A 262 9.71 13.63 4.74
CA TYR A 262 11.02 13.87 4.15
C TYR A 262 10.94 14.66 2.85
N LEU A 263 10.07 14.27 1.92
CA LEU A 263 9.92 14.96 0.64
C LEU A 263 9.50 16.42 0.81
N LEU A 264 8.68 16.72 1.82
CA LEU A 264 8.19 18.07 2.10
C LEU A 264 9.17 18.94 2.90
N SER A 265 10.06 18.35 3.70
CA SER A 265 10.96 19.10 4.60
C SER A 265 12.44 19.03 4.24
N GLY A 266 12.88 17.96 3.58
CA GLY A 266 14.28 17.61 3.40
C GLY A 266 15.01 17.16 4.68
N GLU A 267 14.30 16.92 5.80
CA GLU A 267 14.93 16.60 7.07
C GLU A 267 15.34 15.12 7.19
N GLU A 268 16.65 14.87 7.33
CA GLU A 268 17.25 13.53 7.42
C GLU A 268 16.79 12.68 8.62
N ILE A 269 16.13 13.28 9.61
CA ILE A 269 15.57 12.55 10.74
C ILE A 269 14.51 11.53 10.28
N PHE A 270 13.72 11.89 9.26
CA PHE A 270 12.68 11.01 8.74
C PHE A 270 13.27 9.81 8.01
N LYS A 271 14.34 10.01 7.23
CA LYS A 271 15.13 8.94 6.62
C LYS A 271 15.71 8.01 7.67
N THR A 272 16.31 8.56 8.72
CA THR A 272 16.92 7.78 9.80
C THR A 272 15.88 6.94 10.54
N ALA A 273 14.70 7.49 10.81
CA ALA A 273 13.59 6.76 11.43
C ALA A 273 13.04 5.67 10.49
N ALA A 274 12.88 5.95 9.20
CA ALA A 274 12.42 4.97 8.22
C ALA A 274 13.41 3.81 8.08
N LYS A 275 14.72 4.11 8.11
CA LYS A 275 15.79 3.11 8.09
C LYS A 275 15.68 2.09 9.22
N ARG A 276 15.37 2.54 10.45
CA ARG A 276 15.16 1.67 11.62
C ARG A 276 14.01 0.68 11.44
N ILE A 277 13.01 1.03 10.62
CA ILE A 277 11.86 0.17 10.35
C ILE A 277 12.18 -0.83 9.23
N VAL A 278 12.86 -0.41 8.15
CA VAL A 278 13.09 -1.29 6.99
C VAL A 278 14.32 -2.19 7.10
N GLU A 279 15.33 -1.83 7.87
CA GLU A 279 16.58 -2.60 7.98
C GLU A 279 16.35 -4.06 8.41
N PRO A 280 15.51 -4.36 9.44
CA PRO A 280 15.24 -5.75 9.84
C PRO A 280 14.43 -6.55 8.82
N LEU A 281 13.83 -5.90 7.81
CA LEU A 281 12.98 -6.55 6.80
C LEU A 281 13.77 -7.19 5.66
N VAL A 282 15.06 -6.88 5.53
CA VAL A 282 15.89 -7.43 4.45
C VAL A 282 15.95 -8.96 4.52
N THR A 283 16.08 -9.53 5.72
CA THR A 283 16.20 -10.97 5.93
C THR A 283 14.88 -11.73 5.82
N SER A 284 13.74 -11.04 5.63
CA SER A 284 12.43 -11.67 5.45
C SER A 284 12.01 -11.80 3.99
N LEU A 285 12.85 -11.37 3.02
CA LEU A 285 12.47 -11.31 1.60
C LEU A 285 12.06 -12.65 0.98
N SER A 286 12.58 -13.77 1.51
CA SER A 286 12.22 -15.12 1.06
C SER A 286 10.82 -15.57 1.50
N ASP A 287 10.19 -14.86 2.43
CA ASP A 287 8.86 -15.20 2.93
C ASP A 287 7.76 -14.94 1.87
N PRO A 288 6.91 -15.94 1.57
CA PRO A 288 5.82 -15.79 0.60
C PRO A 288 4.77 -14.71 0.93
N SER A 289 4.66 -14.31 2.20
CA SER A 289 3.69 -13.31 2.69
C SER A 289 4.32 -11.92 2.89
N ASN A 290 5.56 -11.73 2.45
CA ASN A 290 6.36 -10.53 2.72
C ASN A 290 6.01 -9.31 1.86
N ASP A 291 4.81 -9.24 1.27
CA ASP A 291 4.40 -8.13 0.40
C ASP A 291 4.62 -6.74 1.06
N PRO A 292 4.21 -6.48 2.33
CA PRO A 292 4.39 -5.16 2.92
C PRO A 292 5.85 -4.80 3.20
N ALA A 293 6.70 -5.78 3.52
CA ALA A 293 8.11 -5.52 3.78
C ALA A 293 8.89 -5.21 2.51
N ALA A 294 8.71 -6.01 1.46
CA ALA A 294 9.39 -5.76 0.20
C ALA A 294 8.91 -4.45 -0.48
N ALA A 295 7.61 -4.13 -0.36
CA ALA A 295 7.08 -2.84 -0.80
C ALA A 295 7.69 -1.67 0.01
N ALA A 296 7.80 -1.80 1.33
CA ALA A 296 8.43 -0.78 2.18
C ALA A 296 9.92 -0.57 1.86
N LEU A 297 10.67 -1.65 1.60
CA LEU A 297 12.07 -1.57 1.15
C LEU A 297 12.18 -0.89 -0.23
N SER A 298 11.30 -1.24 -1.17
CA SER A 298 11.24 -0.59 -2.48
C SER A 298 10.98 0.91 -2.36
N TYR A 299 9.97 1.29 -1.57
CA TYR A 299 9.63 2.68 -1.30
C TYR A 299 10.79 3.43 -0.62
N TYR A 300 11.38 2.87 0.43
CA TYR A 300 12.51 3.48 1.14
C TYR A 300 13.66 3.79 0.17
N ARG A 301 14.05 2.80 -0.64
CA ARG A 301 15.14 2.96 -1.60
C ARG A 301 14.87 4.13 -2.54
N TRP A 302 13.67 4.19 -3.10
CA TRP A 302 13.28 5.23 -4.05
C TRP A 302 13.21 6.59 -3.36
N THR A 303 12.36 6.75 -2.35
CA THR A 303 12.02 8.04 -1.73
C THR A 303 13.21 8.71 -1.07
N PHE A 304 14.12 7.93 -0.46
CA PHE A 304 15.29 8.47 0.23
C PHE A 304 16.58 8.38 -0.60
N GLU A 305 16.49 7.96 -1.86
CA GLU A 305 17.59 7.67 -2.78
C GLU A 305 18.73 6.87 -2.13
N ASP A 306 18.36 5.89 -1.30
CA ASP A 306 19.29 5.13 -0.46
C ASP A 306 19.39 3.68 -0.88
N THR A 307 20.53 3.32 -1.46
CA THR A 307 20.84 1.96 -1.93
C THR A 307 21.68 1.16 -0.93
N CYS A 308 21.79 1.59 0.34
CA CYS A 308 22.68 0.92 1.31
C CYS A 308 22.33 -0.56 1.56
N PHE A 309 21.08 -0.96 1.28
CA PHE A 309 20.63 -2.35 1.41
C PHE A 309 20.75 -3.18 0.12
N ASP A 310 21.13 -2.59 -1.03
CA ASP A 310 21.10 -3.30 -2.33
C ASP A 310 21.91 -4.59 -2.33
N GLU A 311 23.10 -4.60 -1.72
CA GLU A 311 23.96 -5.79 -1.67
C GLU A 311 23.37 -6.89 -0.78
N ALA A 312 22.80 -6.49 0.37
CA ALA A 312 22.13 -7.42 1.27
C ALA A 312 20.86 -8.00 0.60
N ILE A 313 20.08 -7.15 -0.06
CA ILE A 313 18.94 -7.59 -0.87
C ILE A 313 19.39 -8.59 -1.94
N ARG A 314 20.42 -8.27 -2.73
CA ARG A 314 20.96 -9.19 -3.76
C ARG A 314 21.37 -10.54 -3.18
N SER A 315 21.96 -10.53 -1.98
CA SER A 315 22.36 -11.76 -1.28
C SER A 315 21.14 -12.64 -0.97
N GLU A 316 20.08 -12.05 -0.42
CA GLU A 316 18.81 -12.75 -0.13
C GLU A 316 18.12 -13.28 -1.40
N LEU A 317 18.30 -12.61 -2.54
CA LEU A 317 17.72 -13.05 -3.81
C LEU A 317 18.36 -14.34 -4.37
N VAL A 318 19.60 -14.67 -3.98
CA VAL A 318 20.32 -15.85 -4.50
C VAL A 318 19.64 -17.16 -4.10
N ASP A 319 19.03 -17.20 -2.92
CA ASP A 319 18.41 -18.40 -2.36
C ASP A 319 16.93 -18.58 -2.75
N LEU A 320 16.38 -17.64 -3.53
CA LEU A 320 15.00 -17.75 -4.00
C LEU A 320 14.83 -18.91 -4.99
N PRO A 321 13.68 -19.61 -4.96
CA PRO A 321 13.39 -20.63 -5.96
C PRO A 321 13.45 -20.06 -7.38
N ASN A 322 14.08 -20.80 -8.29
CA ASN A 322 14.26 -20.40 -9.70
C ASN A 322 12.99 -20.49 -10.55
N ALA A 323 11.96 -21.18 -10.06
CA ALA A 323 10.71 -21.40 -10.79
C ALA A 323 9.48 -21.02 -9.93
N SER A 324 8.40 -20.65 -10.61
CA SER A 324 7.08 -20.52 -10.01
C SER A 324 6.46 -21.91 -9.77
N PRO A 325 5.56 -22.05 -8.79
CA PRO A 325 4.86 -23.31 -8.55
C PRO A 325 4.03 -23.72 -9.76
N GLU A 326 4.02 -25.02 -10.08
CA GLU A 326 3.32 -25.54 -11.26
C GLU A 326 1.80 -25.62 -11.03
N LEU A 327 1.40 -26.07 -9.84
CA LEU A 327 0.01 -26.28 -9.45
C LEU A 327 -0.30 -25.60 -8.11
N LEU A 328 -0.67 -24.32 -8.17
CA LEU A 328 -1.00 -23.52 -7.00
C LEU A 328 -2.30 -24.00 -6.33
N ALA A 329 -2.29 -24.03 -5.00
CA ALA A 329 -3.42 -24.31 -4.13
C ALA A 329 -3.71 -23.08 -3.25
N LEU A 330 -5.00 -22.76 -3.09
CA LEU A 330 -5.48 -21.79 -2.12
C LEU A 330 -6.02 -22.55 -0.92
N VAL A 331 -5.47 -22.29 0.27
CA VAL A 331 -5.71 -23.08 1.48
C VAL A 331 -6.33 -22.20 2.57
N PHE A 332 -7.45 -22.68 3.13
CA PHE A 332 -8.10 -22.10 4.30
C PHE A 332 -7.94 -23.05 5.48
N PRO A 333 -7.16 -22.67 6.51
CA PRO A 333 -7.08 -23.47 7.72
C PRO A 333 -8.44 -23.52 8.42
N GLN A 334 -8.75 -24.64 9.07
CA GLN A 334 -9.98 -24.78 9.88
C GLN A 334 -10.02 -23.77 11.04
N GLU A 335 -8.87 -23.46 11.62
CA GLU A 335 -8.75 -22.55 12.76
C GLU A 335 -8.23 -21.18 12.30
N ASN A 336 -8.96 -20.12 12.67
CA ASN A 336 -8.51 -18.75 12.52
C ASN A 336 -7.45 -18.44 13.58
N ARG A 337 -6.19 -18.68 13.22
CA ARG A 337 -5.03 -18.39 14.08
C ARG A 337 -3.82 -18.06 13.22
N ARG A 338 -3.00 -17.13 13.69
CA ARG A 338 -1.67 -16.91 13.13
C ARG A 338 -0.77 -18.10 13.45
N ARG A 339 0.06 -18.52 12.49
CA ARG A 339 0.85 -19.77 12.58
C ARG A 339 2.36 -19.55 12.51
N GLU A 340 2.78 -18.46 11.88
CA GLU A 340 4.18 -18.16 11.57
C GLU A 340 4.52 -16.71 11.94
N PRO A 341 5.76 -16.43 12.38
CA PRO A 341 6.23 -15.08 12.69
C PRO A 341 6.48 -14.28 11.39
N GLY A 342 6.83 -13.01 11.53
CA GLY A 342 7.16 -12.10 10.43
C GLY A 342 5.97 -11.36 9.84
N VAL A 343 6.23 -10.28 9.11
CA VAL A 343 5.19 -9.32 8.72
C VAL A 343 4.21 -9.86 7.67
N GLY A 344 3.09 -9.15 7.49
CA GLY A 344 2.14 -9.41 6.40
C GLY A 344 1.22 -10.61 6.64
N LYS A 345 1.11 -11.08 7.90
CA LYS A 345 0.29 -12.23 8.25
C LYS A 345 -0.84 -11.86 9.20
N ARG A 346 -1.98 -12.53 9.05
CA ARG A 346 -3.13 -12.42 9.96
C ARG A 346 -3.69 -13.78 10.33
N ALA A 347 -4.56 -13.79 11.33
CA ALA A 347 -5.20 -15.01 11.81
C ALA A 347 -6.24 -15.58 10.83
N ASP A 348 -6.82 -14.73 9.98
CA ASP A 348 -7.91 -15.03 9.04
C ASP A 348 -7.48 -15.02 7.57
N MET A 349 -6.16 -14.95 7.29
CA MET A 349 -5.65 -14.90 5.92
C MET A 349 -5.76 -16.24 5.19
N ALA A 350 -5.93 -16.18 3.88
CA ALA A 350 -5.75 -17.35 3.03
C ALA A 350 -4.25 -17.68 2.85
N TYR A 351 -3.92 -18.97 2.77
CA TYR A 351 -2.57 -19.45 2.55
C TYR A 351 -2.38 -20.00 1.14
N TRP A 352 -1.15 -19.95 0.65
CA TRP A 352 -0.78 -20.50 -0.65
C TRP A 352 0.04 -21.76 -0.49
N GLY A 353 -0.33 -22.80 -1.24
CA GLY A 353 0.42 -24.04 -1.31
C GLY A 353 0.65 -24.49 -2.75
N GLU A 354 1.42 -25.57 -2.90
CA GLU A 354 1.66 -26.26 -4.15
C GLU A 354 1.21 -27.71 -4.01
N TRP A 355 0.44 -28.19 -4.99
CA TRP A 355 0.04 -29.60 -5.07
C TRP A 355 1.25 -30.46 -5.41
N SER A 356 1.43 -31.54 -4.64
CA SER A 356 2.35 -32.62 -4.95
C SER A 356 1.64 -33.74 -5.70
N ASP A 357 2.38 -34.56 -6.44
CA ASP A 357 1.85 -35.70 -7.21
C ASP A 357 1.10 -36.74 -6.36
N ASP A 358 1.40 -36.79 -5.05
CA ASP A 358 0.72 -37.66 -4.07
C ASP A 358 -0.64 -37.11 -3.59
N GLY A 359 -1.06 -35.94 -4.11
CA GLY A 359 -2.28 -35.26 -3.70
C GLY A 359 -2.17 -34.50 -2.38
N SER A 360 -0.97 -34.31 -1.82
CA SER A 360 -0.75 -33.41 -0.69
C SER A 360 -0.53 -31.96 -1.15
N VAL A 361 -0.77 -31.01 -0.25
CA VAL A 361 -0.46 -29.58 -0.47
C VAL A 361 0.65 -29.18 0.48
N LYS A 362 1.73 -28.61 -0.06
CA LYS A 362 2.86 -28.09 0.70
C LYS A 362 2.85 -26.56 0.65
N PRO A 363 3.27 -25.83 1.70
CA PRO A 363 3.43 -24.39 1.63
C PRO A 363 4.34 -23.98 0.46
N ILE A 364 3.98 -22.91 -0.25
CA ILE A 364 4.83 -22.40 -1.33
C ILE A 364 6.15 -21.88 -0.77
N ARG A 365 7.20 -21.95 -1.60
CA ARG A 365 8.49 -21.29 -1.35
C ARG A 365 8.70 -20.08 -2.25
N GLU A 366 7.82 -19.87 -3.22
CA GLU A 366 7.89 -18.69 -4.08
C GLU A 366 7.71 -17.44 -3.21
N PRO A 367 8.62 -16.47 -3.30
CA PRO A 367 8.51 -15.24 -2.53
C PRO A 367 7.31 -14.41 -2.97
N SER A 368 6.96 -13.43 -2.15
CA SER A 368 5.88 -12.49 -2.44
C SER A 368 6.05 -11.77 -3.79
N THR A 369 4.96 -11.27 -4.37
CA THR A 369 5.03 -10.52 -5.64
C THR A 369 5.76 -9.19 -5.49
N ALA A 370 5.69 -8.59 -4.30
CA ALA A 370 6.48 -7.42 -3.95
C ALA A 370 7.98 -7.73 -3.92
N THR A 371 8.40 -8.87 -3.34
CA THR A 371 9.81 -9.31 -3.35
C THR A 371 10.30 -9.47 -4.79
N LEU A 372 9.52 -10.11 -5.66
CA LEU A 372 9.87 -10.27 -7.07
C LEU A 372 9.94 -8.90 -7.80
N THR A 373 9.07 -7.97 -7.45
CA THR A 373 9.12 -6.60 -7.98
C THR A 373 10.39 -5.86 -7.54
N LEU A 374 10.73 -5.91 -6.24
CA LEU A 374 11.98 -5.37 -5.69
C LEU A 374 13.19 -6.02 -6.35
N ALA A 375 13.16 -7.34 -6.57
CA ALA A 375 14.22 -8.09 -7.24
C ALA A 375 14.46 -7.58 -8.67
N TYR A 376 13.39 -7.35 -9.45
CA TYR A 376 13.50 -6.71 -10.76
C TYR A 376 14.08 -5.30 -10.66
N GLN A 377 13.62 -4.50 -9.70
CA GLN A 377 14.09 -3.12 -9.54
C GLN A 377 15.59 -3.05 -9.19
N VAL A 378 16.08 -3.98 -8.37
CA VAL A 378 17.49 -4.05 -7.97
C VAL A 378 18.36 -4.67 -9.08
N THR A 379 17.90 -5.72 -9.77
CA THR A 379 18.73 -6.50 -10.70
C THR A 379 18.57 -6.11 -12.17
N GLY A 380 17.36 -5.66 -12.56
CA GLY A 380 16.94 -5.54 -13.95
C GLY A 380 16.58 -6.87 -14.63
N ASP A 381 16.59 -7.99 -13.90
CA ASP A 381 16.24 -9.30 -14.47
C ASP A 381 14.72 -9.42 -14.67
N MET A 382 14.30 -9.39 -15.94
CA MET A 382 12.90 -9.47 -16.35
C MET A 382 12.20 -10.76 -15.93
N THR A 383 12.95 -11.81 -15.57
CA THR A 383 12.38 -13.06 -15.03
C THR A 383 11.60 -12.79 -13.75
N TYR A 384 12.08 -11.89 -12.90
CA TYR A 384 11.37 -11.52 -11.67
C TYR A 384 10.08 -10.75 -11.97
N ALA A 385 10.12 -9.78 -12.88
CA ALA A 385 8.91 -9.03 -13.30
C ALA A 385 7.86 -9.97 -13.91
N MET A 386 8.29 -10.90 -14.77
CA MET A 386 7.42 -11.91 -15.37
C MET A 386 6.76 -12.78 -14.30
N ARG A 387 7.54 -13.28 -13.32
CA ARG A 387 7.03 -14.12 -12.23
C ARG A 387 6.07 -13.35 -11.31
N ALA A 388 6.36 -12.09 -11.01
CA ALA A 388 5.48 -11.24 -10.21
C ALA A 388 4.10 -11.11 -10.87
N LEU A 389 4.07 -10.71 -12.15
CA LEU A 389 2.82 -10.53 -12.91
C LEU A 389 2.06 -11.85 -13.11
N ARG A 390 2.78 -12.95 -13.38
CA ARG A 390 2.18 -14.29 -13.52
C ARG A 390 1.57 -14.74 -12.20
N GLY A 391 2.33 -14.60 -11.11
CA GLY A 391 1.89 -14.94 -9.76
C GLY A 391 0.67 -14.14 -9.33
N ALA A 392 0.65 -12.84 -9.60
CA ALA A 392 -0.49 -11.95 -9.34
C ALA A 392 -1.73 -12.38 -10.14
N GLY A 393 -1.58 -12.62 -11.44
CA GLY A 393 -2.68 -13.04 -12.32
C GLY A 393 -3.29 -14.39 -11.89
N THR A 394 -2.45 -15.36 -11.54
CA THR A 394 -2.89 -16.67 -11.05
C THR A 394 -3.63 -16.54 -9.71
N ARG A 395 -3.04 -15.84 -8.73
CA ARG A 395 -3.64 -15.66 -7.40
C ARG A 395 -4.98 -14.92 -7.48
N LEU A 396 -5.06 -13.82 -8.24
CA LEU A 396 -6.31 -13.08 -8.46
C LEU A 396 -7.36 -13.95 -9.15
N GLY A 397 -6.96 -14.66 -10.22
CA GLY A 397 -7.87 -15.53 -10.98
C GLY A 397 -8.39 -16.71 -10.14
N MET A 398 -7.61 -17.23 -9.19
CA MET A 398 -8.09 -18.22 -8.21
C MET A 398 -9.04 -17.58 -7.20
N ALA A 399 -8.63 -16.49 -6.56
CA ALA A 399 -9.42 -15.79 -5.55
C ALA A 399 -10.81 -15.41 -6.08
N ARG A 400 -10.89 -14.80 -7.26
CA ARG A 400 -12.15 -14.39 -7.89
C ARG A 400 -13.16 -15.52 -8.11
N ARG A 401 -12.68 -16.78 -8.25
CA ARG A 401 -13.53 -17.94 -8.49
C ARG A 401 -14.12 -18.53 -7.21
N VAL A 402 -13.50 -18.31 -6.05
CA VAL A 402 -13.87 -19.00 -4.80
C VAL A 402 -14.17 -18.06 -3.63
N LEU A 403 -13.74 -16.80 -3.69
CA LEU A 403 -13.93 -15.80 -2.63
C LEU A 403 -14.95 -14.74 -3.02
N ARG A 404 -15.46 -14.04 -2.00
CA ARG A 404 -16.26 -12.82 -2.16
C ARG A 404 -15.37 -11.62 -2.47
N GLY A 405 -15.96 -10.55 -3.02
CA GLY A 405 -15.21 -9.35 -3.40
C GLY A 405 -14.50 -8.65 -2.23
N GLY A 406 -15.11 -8.67 -1.04
CA GLY A 406 -14.58 -8.05 0.18
C GLY A 406 -15.06 -6.63 0.44
N ARG A 407 -16.11 -6.19 -0.24
CA ARG A 407 -16.75 -4.88 0.00
C ARG A 407 -17.36 -4.80 1.40
N GLU A 408 -17.78 -5.92 1.97
CA GLU A 408 -18.42 -5.97 3.29
C GLU A 408 -17.49 -5.69 4.47
N HIS A 409 -16.17 -5.85 4.28
CA HIS A 409 -15.09 -5.56 5.23
C HIS A 409 -13.76 -5.72 4.49
N ALA A 410 -13.18 -4.61 4.03
CA ALA A 410 -12.02 -4.61 3.15
C ALA A 410 -10.73 -5.12 3.82
N ASP A 411 -10.65 -4.99 5.14
CA ASP A 411 -9.46 -5.34 5.93
C ASP A 411 -9.35 -6.82 6.28
N MET A 412 -10.34 -7.64 5.93
CA MET A 412 -10.32 -9.09 6.18
C MET A 412 -9.20 -9.81 5.42
N GLY A 413 -8.82 -11.00 5.86
CA GLY A 413 -7.78 -11.82 5.21
C GLY A 413 -8.25 -12.75 4.07
N GLY A 414 -9.57 -12.88 3.88
CA GLY A 414 -10.18 -13.96 3.08
C GLY A 414 -10.99 -13.52 1.86
N ALA A 415 -10.74 -12.35 1.29
CA ALA A 415 -11.48 -11.83 0.13
C ALA A 415 -10.61 -11.61 -1.12
N VAL A 416 -11.26 -11.35 -2.26
CA VAL A 416 -10.56 -10.98 -3.50
C VAL A 416 -9.73 -9.71 -3.30
N CYS A 417 -10.28 -8.69 -2.63
CA CYS A 417 -9.54 -7.46 -2.33
C CYS A 417 -8.31 -7.73 -1.46
N SER A 418 -8.41 -8.62 -0.46
CA SER A 418 -7.29 -9.01 0.41
C SER A 418 -6.15 -9.65 -0.36
N VAL A 419 -6.46 -10.45 -1.39
CA VAL A 419 -5.44 -11.03 -2.28
C VAL A 419 -4.84 -9.96 -3.19
N ALA A 420 -5.66 -9.05 -3.70
CA ALA A 420 -5.22 -8.05 -4.69
C ALA A 420 -4.42 -6.90 -4.06
N ALA A 421 -4.95 -6.30 -3.00
CA ALA A 421 -4.43 -5.12 -2.31
C ALA A 421 -3.92 -5.42 -0.89
N GLY A 422 -3.98 -6.66 -0.42
CA GLY A 422 -3.58 -6.98 0.96
C GLY A 422 -4.72 -6.73 1.94
N HIS A 423 -4.56 -7.29 3.14
CA HIS A 423 -5.48 -7.10 4.28
C HIS A 423 -4.98 -5.99 5.21
N GLY A 424 -5.67 -5.72 6.34
CA GLY A 424 -5.35 -4.61 7.26
C GLY A 424 -3.94 -4.58 7.88
N ARG A 425 -3.08 -5.57 7.58
CA ARG A 425 -1.64 -5.57 7.95
C ARG A 425 -0.68 -5.18 6.81
N ASN A 426 -1.22 -4.85 5.64
CA ASN A 426 -0.42 -4.72 4.42
C ASN A 426 -0.38 -3.31 3.83
N TRP A 427 -1.15 -2.35 4.34
CA TRP A 427 -1.21 -0.99 3.81
C TRP A 427 -1.43 -0.93 2.29
N GLY A 428 -2.42 -1.67 1.79
CA GLY A 428 -2.70 -1.68 0.34
C GLY A 428 -1.65 -2.43 -0.50
N GLN A 429 -0.73 -3.20 0.09
CA GLN A 429 0.28 -4.01 -0.60
C GLN A 429 -0.11 -5.51 -0.63
N GLY A 430 -0.79 -5.92 -1.71
CA GLY A 430 -1.14 -7.31 -1.98
C GLY A 430 -0.49 -7.84 -3.25
N ALA A 431 -0.89 -9.05 -3.64
CA ALA A 431 -0.28 -9.75 -4.78
C ALA A 431 -0.38 -8.97 -6.10
N VAL A 432 -1.39 -8.09 -6.24
CA VAL A 432 -1.59 -7.29 -7.45
C VAL A 432 -0.98 -5.90 -7.30
N THR A 433 -1.35 -5.16 -6.25
CA THR A 433 -0.91 -3.77 -6.07
C THR A 433 0.59 -3.64 -5.93
N ALA A 434 1.26 -4.63 -5.32
CA ALA A 434 2.69 -4.60 -5.11
C ALA A 434 3.53 -4.83 -6.38
N CYS A 435 2.92 -5.26 -7.50
CA CYS A 435 3.65 -5.48 -8.75
C CYS A 435 3.03 -4.77 -9.96
N TYR A 436 1.70 -4.68 -10.07
CA TYR A 436 1.02 -4.27 -11.29
C TYR A 436 1.28 -2.79 -11.64
N GLY A 437 0.99 -1.88 -10.73
CA GLY A 437 1.33 -0.46 -10.89
C GLY A 437 2.86 -0.21 -10.85
N PRO A 438 3.59 -0.73 -9.83
CA PRO A 438 5.02 -0.49 -9.70
C PRO A 438 5.85 -0.96 -10.90
N LEU A 439 5.54 -2.11 -11.49
CA LEU A 439 6.26 -2.59 -12.68
C LEU A 439 5.85 -1.83 -13.94
N LEU A 440 4.55 -1.58 -14.15
CA LEU A 440 4.10 -1.05 -15.43
C LEU A 440 4.30 0.46 -15.54
N LEU A 441 4.09 1.20 -14.47
CA LEU A 441 4.08 2.66 -14.47
C LEU A 441 5.09 3.27 -13.48
N GLY A 442 5.77 2.45 -12.67
CA GLY A 442 6.57 2.96 -11.57
C GLY A 442 5.70 3.69 -10.57
N THR A 443 4.53 3.13 -10.21
CA THR A 443 3.64 3.81 -9.26
C THR A 443 4.18 3.77 -7.85
N CYS A 444 4.02 4.88 -7.12
CA CYS A 444 4.27 4.98 -5.70
C CYS A 444 3.20 5.84 -5.03
N GLU A 445 3.13 5.75 -3.70
CA GLU A 445 2.23 6.55 -2.88
C GLU A 445 2.94 7.81 -2.41
N VAL A 446 2.37 8.97 -2.69
CA VAL A 446 2.87 10.27 -2.23
C VAL A 446 1.68 11.05 -1.68
N GLN A 447 1.69 11.37 -0.38
CA GLN A 447 0.61 12.07 0.32
C GLN A 447 -0.78 11.43 0.07
N ASN A 448 -0.84 10.10 0.14
CA ASN A 448 -1.99 9.23 -0.16
C ASN A 448 -2.55 9.36 -1.60
N GLU A 449 -1.80 9.90 -2.54
CA GLU A 449 -2.05 9.79 -3.97
C GLU A 449 -1.29 8.61 -4.57
N VAL A 450 -1.92 7.85 -5.46
CA VAL A 450 -1.18 6.89 -6.31
C VAL A 450 -0.63 7.65 -7.51
N THR A 451 0.64 8.02 -7.44
CA THR A 451 1.35 8.72 -8.51
C THR A 451 2.02 7.71 -9.46
N GLN A 452 2.39 8.15 -10.66
CA GLN A 452 3.09 7.33 -11.66
C GLN A 452 4.34 8.06 -12.17
N CYS A 453 5.45 7.33 -12.28
CA CYS A 453 6.67 7.86 -12.89
C CYS A 453 6.60 7.83 -14.42
N LEU A 454 6.00 6.81 -15.02
CA LEU A 454 5.83 6.70 -16.46
C LEU A 454 4.39 7.04 -16.85
N GLU A 455 4.23 8.01 -17.75
CA GLU A 455 2.94 8.29 -18.38
C GLU A 455 2.95 7.82 -19.84
N VAL A 456 1.84 7.20 -20.27
CA VAL A 456 1.65 6.72 -21.64
C VAL A 456 0.37 7.30 -22.23
N GLN A 457 0.48 7.78 -23.46
CA GLN A 457 -0.63 8.27 -24.28
C GLN A 457 -0.79 7.42 -25.53
N HIS A 458 -2.03 7.03 -25.80
CA HIS A 458 -2.41 6.33 -27.00
C HIS A 458 -3.79 6.80 -27.47
N GLY A 459 -3.88 7.24 -28.73
CA GLY A 459 -5.07 7.91 -29.24
C GLY A 459 -5.29 9.27 -28.56
N ASN A 460 -6.51 9.52 -28.08
CA ASN A 460 -6.90 10.79 -27.46
C ASN A 460 -6.84 10.76 -25.91
N GLY A 461 -6.25 9.73 -25.31
CA GLY A 461 -6.27 9.56 -23.85
C GLY A 461 -4.93 9.10 -23.27
N ASN A 462 -4.78 9.34 -21.97
CA ASN A 462 -3.72 8.76 -21.14
C ASN A 462 -4.11 7.31 -20.83
N SER A 463 -3.80 6.40 -21.76
CA SER A 463 -4.10 4.99 -21.59
C SER A 463 -2.99 4.14 -22.18
N HIS A 464 -2.67 3.07 -21.46
CA HIS A 464 -1.71 2.09 -21.90
C HIS A 464 -2.39 1.12 -22.88
N PRO A 465 -1.97 1.06 -24.16
CA PRO A 465 -2.62 0.19 -25.12
C PRO A 465 -2.46 -1.29 -24.71
N PRO A 466 -3.47 -2.15 -24.91
CA PRO A 466 -3.43 -3.55 -24.44
C PRO A 466 -2.23 -4.35 -24.95
N GLN A 467 -1.74 -4.02 -26.14
CA GLN A 467 -0.56 -4.63 -26.77
C GLN A 467 0.79 -4.13 -26.25
N LEU A 468 0.84 -3.07 -25.44
CA LEU A 468 2.08 -2.54 -24.88
C LEU A 468 2.31 -3.12 -23.48
N LEU A 469 3.46 -3.73 -23.29
CA LEU A 469 4.06 -3.92 -21.97
C LEU A 469 5.08 -2.81 -21.75
N SER A 470 5.04 -2.18 -20.58
CA SER A 470 6.16 -1.40 -20.06
C SER A 470 6.69 -2.05 -18.78
N LEU A 471 7.99 -1.98 -18.56
CA LEU A 471 8.61 -2.34 -17.29
C LEU A 471 9.48 -1.18 -16.82
N VAL A 472 9.13 -0.60 -15.67
CA VAL A 472 9.76 0.56 -15.07
C VAL A 472 10.69 0.12 -13.95
N ARG A 473 11.91 0.64 -13.98
CA ARG A 473 12.94 0.40 -12.97
C ARG A 473 13.55 1.74 -12.53
N PRO A 474 13.41 2.11 -11.24
CA PRO A 474 14.17 3.22 -10.67
C PRO A 474 15.67 2.88 -10.67
N ILE A 475 16.50 3.76 -11.23
CA ILE A 475 17.96 3.65 -11.17
C ILE A 475 18.45 4.67 -10.14
N LEU A 476 18.89 4.16 -9.00
CA LEU A 476 19.32 4.98 -7.86
C LEU A 476 20.85 5.03 -7.79
N GLY A 477 21.40 6.15 -7.31
CA GLY A 477 22.85 6.30 -7.06
C GLY A 477 23.73 6.65 -8.28
N LYS A 478 23.16 7.08 -9.42
CA LYS A 478 23.93 7.60 -10.58
C LYS A 478 23.55 9.04 -10.91
N GLN A 479 24.55 9.88 -11.20
CA GLN A 479 24.45 11.34 -11.33
C GLN A 479 23.73 11.87 -12.59
N SER A 480 22.97 11.06 -13.33
CA SER A 480 22.26 11.59 -14.52
C SER A 480 21.04 10.80 -14.97
N GLU A 481 20.94 9.51 -14.63
CA GLU A 481 19.81 8.67 -15.07
C GLU A 481 19.06 8.12 -13.85
N GLN A 482 17.81 8.52 -13.69
CA GLN A 482 17.00 8.20 -12.50
C GLN A 482 15.99 7.08 -12.75
N THR A 483 15.60 6.82 -14.00
CA THR A 483 14.59 5.79 -14.30
C THR A 483 14.80 5.17 -15.67
N GLU A 484 14.60 3.86 -15.74
CA GLU A 484 14.61 3.06 -16.95
C GLU A 484 13.20 2.54 -17.25
N ALA A 485 12.80 2.59 -18.52
CA ALA A 485 11.60 1.93 -19.01
C ALA A 485 11.96 1.00 -20.18
N VAL A 486 11.46 -0.24 -20.12
CA VAL A 486 11.48 -1.17 -21.24
C VAL A 486 10.08 -1.27 -21.83
N PHE A 487 9.94 -0.97 -23.11
CA PHE A 487 8.70 -1.11 -23.87
C PHE A 487 8.75 -2.35 -24.75
N TYR A 488 7.63 -3.07 -24.82
CA TYR A 488 7.46 -4.22 -25.70
C TYR A 488 6.08 -4.21 -26.37
N ASN A 489 6.08 -4.35 -27.70
CA ASN A 489 4.86 -4.51 -28.47
C ASN A 489 4.50 -6.00 -28.62
N GLY A 490 3.57 -6.48 -27.82
CA GLY A 490 3.04 -7.83 -27.87
C GLY A 490 1.97 -8.07 -28.95
N GLY A 491 1.72 -7.11 -29.83
CA GLY A 491 0.83 -7.24 -30.99
C GLY A 491 1.53 -7.76 -32.25
N ASP A 492 0.73 -7.98 -33.29
CA ASP A 492 1.18 -8.48 -34.60
C ASP A 492 1.29 -7.37 -35.66
N ALA A 493 1.11 -6.10 -35.25
CA ALA A 493 1.23 -4.92 -36.09
C ALA A 493 2.07 -3.83 -35.39
N PRO A 494 2.65 -2.88 -36.13
CA PRO A 494 3.34 -1.74 -35.52
C PRO A 494 2.43 -0.95 -34.58
N LEU A 495 2.99 -0.50 -33.46
CA LEU A 495 2.33 0.26 -32.43
C LEU A 495 2.99 1.62 -32.26
N THR A 496 2.24 2.70 -32.47
CA THR A 496 2.68 4.07 -32.18
C THR A 496 2.03 4.56 -30.90
N PHE A 497 2.83 5.09 -29.99
CA PHE A 497 2.36 5.69 -28.73
C PHE A 497 3.26 6.85 -28.34
N SER A 498 2.80 7.63 -27.36
CA SER A 498 3.59 8.68 -26.74
C SER A 498 3.84 8.36 -25.28
N TRP A 499 5.00 8.75 -24.75
CA TRP A 499 5.36 8.52 -23.37
C TRP A 499 6.19 9.69 -22.81
N ARG A 500 6.19 9.85 -21.49
CA ARG A 500 7.09 10.75 -20.75
C ARG A 500 7.34 10.22 -19.35
N PHE A 501 8.40 10.69 -18.72
CA PHE A 501 8.62 10.47 -17.30
C PHE A 501 8.15 11.70 -16.49
N ARG A 502 7.70 11.44 -15.27
CA ARG A 502 7.36 12.43 -14.25
C ARG A 502 8.16 12.14 -12.98
N ASN A 503 8.71 13.18 -12.38
CA ASN A 503 9.34 13.15 -11.07
C ASN A 503 8.76 14.30 -10.24
N GLY A 504 7.86 13.98 -9.30
CA GLY A 504 7.04 14.97 -8.60
C GLY A 504 6.24 15.84 -9.58
N ASP A 505 6.35 17.16 -9.43
CA ASP A 505 5.67 18.13 -10.30
C ASP A 505 6.38 18.35 -11.65
N GLU A 506 7.60 17.85 -11.81
CA GLU A 506 8.36 17.98 -13.04
C GLU A 506 8.06 16.83 -14.01
N ALA A 507 7.81 17.16 -15.27
CA ALA A 507 7.56 16.18 -16.32
C ALA A 507 8.48 16.41 -17.51
N SER A 508 9.05 15.32 -18.04
CA SER A 508 9.84 15.37 -19.27
C SER A 508 8.96 15.72 -20.48
N ALA A 509 9.60 16.06 -21.60
CA ALA A 509 8.90 16.23 -22.86
C ALA A 509 8.21 14.91 -23.28
N TRP A 510 7.09 15.03 -23.98
CA TRP A 510 6.45 13.87 -24.61
C TRP A 510 7.32 13.35 -25.76
N HIS A 511 7.65 12.07 -25.71
CA HIS A 511 8.34 11.35 -26.76
C HIS A 511 7.34 10.51 -27.54
N ARG A 512 7.44 10.51 -28.87
CA ARG A 512 6.64 9.65 -29.74
C ARG A 512 7.48 8.48 -30.22
N GLU A 513 6.98 7.27 -30.03
CA GLU A 513 7.69 6.03 -30.35
C GLU A 513 6.84 5.16 -31.28
N THR A 514 7.49 4.36 -32.12
CA THR A 514 6.81 3.33 -32.91
C THR A 514 7.59 2.04 -32.81
N LEU A 515 6.94 1.00 -32.32
CA LEU A 515 7.49 -0.34 -32.17
C LEU A 515 6.89 -1.26 -33.22
N ALA A 516 7.72 -1.94 -34.00
CA ALA A 516 7.29 -3.04 -34.85
C ALA A 516 6.67 -4.18 -34.01
N ALA A 517 5.97 -5.10 -34.68
CA ALA A 517 5.42 -6.28 -34.01
C ALA A 517 6.52 -7.05 -33.28
N ARG A 518 6.29 -7.38 -32.01
CA ARG A 518 7.24 -8.10 -31.15
C ARG A 518 8.56 -7.37 -30.90
N GLU A 519 8.62 -6.07 -31.18
CA GLU A 519 9.81 -5.26 -30.91
C GLU A 519 9.89 -4.89 -29.42
N THR A 520 11.12 -4.88 -28.90
CA THR A 520 11.47 -4.36 -27.57
C THR A 520 12.36 -3.14 -27.73
N GLN A 521 12.07 -2.07 -27.01
CA GLN A 521 12.95 -0.91 -26.91
C GLN A 521 13.14 -0.49 -25.45
N LYS A 522 14.35 -0.08 -25.11
CA LYS A 522 14.71 0.43 -23.78
C LYS A 522 14.94 1.94 -23.85
N ARG A 523 14.49 2.64 -22.82
CA ARG A 523 14.61 4.09 -22.63
C ARG A 523 15.11 4.39 -21.23
N MET A 524 15.89 5.45 -21.12
CA MET A 524 16.44 5.95 -19.86
C MET A 524 16.22 7.46 -19.83
N LEU A 525 15.86 7.97 -18.66
CA LEU A 525 15.84 9.40 -18.35
C LEU A 525 17.02 9.73 -17.47
#